data_AF-A0A963FRP0-F1
#
_entry.id   AF-A0A963FRP0-F1
#
_cell.length_a   1.000
_cell.length_b   1.000
_cell.length_c   1.000
_cell.angle_alpha   90.00
_cell.angle_beta   90.00
_cell.angle_gamma   90.00
#
_symmetry.space_group_name_H-M   'P 1'
#
loop_
_entity.id
_entity.type
_entity.pdbx_description
1 polymer ?
#
loop_
_entity_poly.entity_id
_entity_poly.type
_entity_poly.pdbx_seq_one_letter_code
_entity_poly.pdbx_strand_id
1 'polypeptide(L)' 'GNRVRVVGRLREEQWTDRESGDEVSALRLVIDEVSLPVGRIEEVTFQARRMQHEATVPT' A
#
# COMPACT_ATOMS: atom_id res chain seq x y z
N GLY A 1 -7.74 4.07 -12.20
CA GLY A 1 -6.63 3.98 -11.22
C GLY A 1 -6.08 5.37 -10.98
N ASN A 2 -5.80 5.72 -9.73
CA ASN A 2 -5.32 7.06 -9.37
C ASN A 2 -3.81 7.16 -9.60
N ARG A 3 -3.37 8.28 -10.19
CA ARG A 3 -1.94 8.56 -10.37
C ARG A 3 -1.40 9.14 -9.07
N VAL A 4 -0.39 8.49 -8.51
CA VAL A 4 0.27 8.89 -7.26
C VAL A 4 1.75 9.08 -7.51
N ARG A 5 2.38 9.95 -6.71
CA ARG A 5 3.82 9.99 -6.53
C ARG A 5 4.16 9.11 -5.32
N VAL A 6 5.11 8.20 -5.49
CA VAL A 6 5.57 7.29 -4.45
C VAL A 6 7.06 7.55 -4.23
N VAL A 7 7.46 7.71 -2.98
CA VAL A 7 8.86 7.78 -2.55
C VAL A 7 9.11 6.62 -1.61
N GLY A 8 10.26 5.97 -1.77
CA GLY A 8 10.59 4.78 -1.01
C GLY A 8 11.98 4.27 -1.31
N ARG A 9 12.27 3.07 -0.79
CA ARG A 9 13.56 2.39 -0.94
C ARG A 9 13.36 1.10 -1.72
N LEU A 10 14.20 0.91 -2.73
CA LEU A 10 14.23 -0.35 -3.48
C LEU A 10 14.90 -1.43 -2.63
N ARG A 11 14.30 -2.62 -2.58
CA ARG A 11 14.88 -3.81 -1.97
C ARG A 11 14.79 -4.97 -2.94
N GLU A 12 15.81 -5.79 -2.95
CA GLU A 12 15.73 -7.10 -3.59
C GLU A 12 15.15 -8.10 -2.58
N GLU A 13 14.16 -8.87 -3.03
CA GLU A 13 13.54 -9.94 -2.25
C GLU A 13 13.69 -11.23 -3.04
N GLN A 14 14.15 -12.27 -2.35
CA GLN A 14 14.32 -13.61 -2.90
C GLN A 14 13.47 -14.58 -2.10
N TRP A 15 12.75 -15.45 -2.79
CA TRP A 15 11.93 -16.49 -2.17
C TRP A 15 11.82 -17.71 -3.07
N THR A 16 11.48 -18.84 -2.49
CA THR A 16 11.15 -20.06 -3.24
C THR A 16 9.66 -20.04 -3.58
N ASP A 17 9.33 -20.14 -4.86
CA ASP A 17 7.96 -20.28 -5.29
C ASP A 17 7.37 -21.61 -4.83
N ARG A 18 6.17 -21.58 -4.25
CA ARG A 18 5.59 -22.75 -3.58
C ARG A 18 5.00 -23.77 -4.56
N GLU A 19 4.63 -23.36 -5.76
CA GLU A 19 4.04 -24.26 -6.77
C GLU A 19 5.12 -24.90 -7.64
N SER A 20 6.09 -24.11 -8.09
CA SER A 20 7.18 -24.57 -8.98
C SER A 20 8.40 -25.07 -8.22
N GLY A 21 8.67 -24.57 -7.01
CA GLY A 21 9.89 -24.85 -6.25
C GLY A 21 11.10 -24.03 -6.72
N ASP A 22 10.94 -23.14 -7.69
CA ASP A 22 12.02 -22.34 -8.26
C ASP A 22 12.40 -21.18 -7.31
N GLU A 23 13.68 -20.81 -7.30
CA GLU A 23 14.14 -19.56 -6.66
C GLU A 23 13.76 -18.36 -7.53
N VAL A 24 13.01 -17.43 -6.95
CA VAL A 24 12.55 -16.21 -7.59
C VAL A 24 13.17 -15.01 -6.88
N SER A 25 13.67 -14.05 -7.67
CA SER A 25 14.14 -12.76 -7.18
C SER A 25 13.31 -11.62 -7.80
N ALA A 26 12.88 -10.66 -6.99
CA ALA A 26 12.23 -9.45 -7.48
C ALA A 26 12.71 -8.19 -6.76
N LEU A 27 12.72 -7.09 -7.51
CA LEU A 27 12.91 -5.75 -6.96
C LEU A 27 11.58 -5.22 -6.45
N ARG A 28 11.49 -4.94 -5.16
CA ARG A 28 10.31 -4.42 -4.48
C ARG A 28 10.58 -3.03 -3.96
N LEU A 29 9.68 -2.09 -4.27
CA LEU A 29 9.73 -0.75 -3.69
C LEU A 29 9.03 -0.76 -2.33
N VAL A 30 9.78 -0.58 -1.26
CA VAL A 30 9.24 -0.35 0.09
C VAL A 30 8.83 1.11 0.17
N ILE A 31 7.54 1.35 0.34
CA ILE A 31 6.93 2.68 0.31
C ILE A 31 7.15 3.39 1.64
N ASP A 32 7.80 4.55 1.60
CA ASP A 32 7.95 5.43 2.76
C ASP A 32 6.92 6.58 2.72
N GLU A 33 6.59 7.09 1.52
CA GLU A 33 5.63 8.18 1.32
C GLU A 33 4.80 7.99 0.04
N VAL A 34 3.52 8.37 0.10
CA VAL A 34 2.61 8.45 -1.06
C VAL A 34 1.94 9.83 -1.07
N SER A 35 2.02 10.53 -2.20
CA SER A 35 1.41 11.84 -2.40
C SER A 35 0.61 11.94 -3.70
N LEU A 36 -0.40 12.80 -3.70
CA LEU A 36 -1.20 13.10 -4.88
C LEU A 36 -0.66 14.36 -5.57
N PRO A 37 -0.38 14.33 -6.89
CA PRO A 37 0.05 15.52 -7.61
C PRO A 37 -1.14 16.48 -7.75
N VAL A 38 -1.14 17.55 -6.96
CA VAL A 38 -2.25 18.52 -6.83
C VAL A 38 -2.60 19.24 -8.14
N GLY A 39 -1.63 19.41 -9.05
CA GLY A 39 -1.84 20.15 -10.31
C GLY A 39 -2.87 19.56 -11.28
N ARG A 40 -3.49 18.42 -10.98
CA ARG A 40 -4.59 17.81 -11.75
C ARG A 40 -5.75 17.34 -10.89
N ILE A 41 -5.81 17.76 -9.63
CA ILE A 41 -6.91 17.40 -8.75
C ILE A 41 -8.00 18.46 -8.91
N GLU A 42 -9.10 18.10 -9.57
CA GLU A 42 -10.27 18.98 -9.69
C GLU A 42 -11.08 19.04 -8.38
N GLU A 43 -11.17 17.92 -7.65
CA GLU A 43 -11.87 17.83 -6.36
C GLU A 43 -11.27 16.74 -5.47
N VAL A 44 -11.26 16.97 -4.15
CA VAL A 44 -10.93 15.96 -3.12
C VAL A 44 -12.15 15.74 -2.26
N THR A 45 -12.79 14.57 -2.38
CA THR A 45 -13.85 14.15 -1.46
C THR A 45 -13.27 13.21 -0.41
N PHE A 46 -13.19 13.67 0.83
CA PHE A 46 -12.78 12.82 1.94
C PHE A 46 -13.90 11.81 2.28
N GLN A 47 -13.60 10.51 2.14
CA GLN A 47 -14.47 9.46 2.68
C GLN A 47 -13.90 8.97 4.01
N ALA A 48 -14.53 9.38 5.10
CA ALA A 48 -14.26 8.82 6.40
C ALA A 48 -14.59 7.32 6.38
N ARG A 49 -13.61 6.46 6.68
CA ARG A 49 -13.87 5.04 6.99
C ARG A 49 -14.82 5.00 8.18
N ARG A 50 -15.98 4.35 8.05
CA ARG A 50 -16.83 4.03 9.20
C ARG A 50 -15.98 3.22 10.19
N MET A 51 -15.68 3.80 11.34
CA MET A 51 -15.18 3.01 12.47
C MET A 51 -16.27 2.01 12.82
N GLN A 52 -15.99 0.72 12.63
CA GLN A 52 -16.83 -0.33 13.18
C GLN A 52 -16.68 -0.26 14.70
N HIS A 53 -17.78 0.15 15.32
CA HIS A 53 -17.97 0.16 16.76
C HIS A 53 -18.11 -1.29 17.21
N GLU A 54 -17.15 -1.82 17.97
CA GLU A 54 -17.40 -2.96 18.84
C GLU A 54 -16.82 -2.64 20.21
N ALA A 55 -17.65 -1.93 21.00
CA ALA A 55 -17.50 -1.89 22.43
C ALA A 55 -18.06 -3.20 22.98
N THR A 56 -17.18 -4.15 23.29
CA THR A 56 -17.52 -5.27 24.17
C THR A 56 -16.74 -5.07 25.46
N VAL A 57 -17.42 -4.53 26.47
CA VAL A 57 -16.98 -4.60 27.87
C VAL A 57 -17.66 -5.83 28.46
N PRO A 58 -16.95 -6.88 28.89
CA PRO A 58 -17.50 -7.86 29.79
C PRO A 58 -17.17 -7.50 31.24
N THR A 59 -18.23 -7.52 32.04
CA THR A 59 -18.28 -7.52 33.51
C THR A 59 -17.63 -8.77 34.10
#